data_AF-A0A7L0LEI0-F1
#
_entry.id   AF-A0A7L0LEI0-F1
#
_cell.length_a   1.000
_cell.length_b   1.000
_cell.length_c   1.000
_cell.angle_alpha   90.00
_cell.angle_beta   90.00
_cell.angle_gamma   90.00
#
_symmetry.space_group_name_H-M   'P 1'
#
loop_
_entity.id
_entity.type
_entity.pdbx_description
1 polymer ?
#
loop_
_entity_poly.entity_id
_entity_poly.type
_entity_poly.pdbx_seq_one_letter_code
_entity_poly.pdbx_strand_id
1 'polypeptide(L)'
;AQQPGTPLSDQEYHQFFKFLRITIQASTACHLRELYGCKNSLVRRLDEYENHGVIPSGPICSELPGNPFFHNFCAFSLYRCIMKKYFIKV
;
A
#
# COMPACT_ATOMS: atom_id res chain seq x y z
N ALA A 1 17.64 16.74 6.76
CA ALA A 1 17.40 15.29 6.65
C ALA A 1 15.89 15.05 6.74
N GLN A 2 15.29 14.30 5.81
CA GLN A 2 13.88 13.85 5.98
C GLN A 2 13.85 12.90 7.18
N GLN A 3 12.98 13.18 8.16
CA GLN A 3 12.75 12.22 9.23
C GLN A 3 12.12 10.97 8.61
N PRO A 4 12.64 9.76 8.92
CA PRO A 4 11.96 8.54 8.53
C PRO A 4 10.56 8.55 9.13
N GLY A 5 9.56 8.17 8.33
CA GLY A 5 8.19 8.04 8.83
C GLY A 5 8.11 7.05 9.99
N THR A 6 7.17 7.27 10.90
CA THR A 6 6.90 6.32 11.99
C THR A 6 5.98 5.20 11.50
N PRO A 7 6.12 3.96 12.01
CA PRO A 7 5.13 2.92 11.79
C PRO A 7 3.74 3.37 12.21
N LEU A 8 2.71 2.89 11.50
CA LEU A 8 1.32 3.16 11.86
C LEU A 8 1.00 2.51 13.22
N SER A 9 0.37 3.27 14.11
CA SER A 9 -0.29 2.70 15.28
C SER A 9 -1.44 1.76 14.89
N ASP A 10 -1.92 0.97 15.84
CA ASP A 10 -3.10 0.10 15.66
C ASP A 10 -4.32 0.84 15.14
N GLN A 11 -4.58 2.05 15.64
CA GLN A 11 -5.72 2.84 15.20
C GLN A 11 -5.53 3.36 13.78
N GLU A 12 -4.35 3.91 13.48
CA GLU A 12 -4.01 4.40 12.13
C GLU A 12 -4.07 3.27 11.12
N TYR A 13 -3.57 2.09 11.48
CA TYR A 13 -3.65 0.89 10.66
C TYR A 13 -5.10 0.53 10.32
N HIS A 14 -5.97 0.47 11.32
CA HIS A 14 -7.38 0.16 11.12
C HIS A 14 -8.09 1.16 10.22
N GLN A 15 -7.77 2.44 10.40
CA GLN A 15 -8.36 3.51 9.61
C GLN A 15 -7.85 3.48 8.16
N PHE A 16 -6.55 3.28 7.98
CA PHE A 16 -5.90 3.17 6.68
C PHE A 16 -6.54 2.07 5.83
N PHE A 17 -6.70 0.89 6.39
CA PHE A 17 -7.25 -0.27 5.68
C PHE A 17 -8.77 -0.33 5.67
N LYS A 18 -9.47 0.65 6.26
CA LYS A 18 -10.93 0.65 6.41
C LYS A 18 -11.64 0.48 5.07
N PHE A 19 -11.16 1.16 4.02
CA PHE A 19 -11.69 1.00 2.68
C PHE A 19 -11.45 -0.43 2.19
N LEU A 20 -10.20 -0.87 2.15
CA LEU A 20 -9.88 -2.16 1.55
C LEU A 20 -10.47 -3.36 2.31
N ARG A 21 -10.86 -3.23 3.59
CA ARG A 21 -11.40 -4.32 4.44
C ARG A 21 -12.54 -5.12 3.81
N ILE A 22 -13.25 -4.55 2.84
CA ILE A 22 -14.20 -5.29 2.02
C ILE A 22 -13.41 -6.09 0.97
N THR A 23 -13.44 -7.44 1.03
CA THR A 23 -12.67 -8.33 0.15
C THR A 23 -12.82 -8.01 -1.34
N ILE A 24 -14.02 -7.60 -1.78
CA ILE A 24 -14.27 -7.20 -3.18
C ILE A 24 -13.43 -5.96 -3.53
N GLN A 25 -13.37 -4.95 -2.65
CA GLN A 25 -12.61 -3.72 -2.89
C GLN A 25 -11.10 -4.00 -2.92
N ALA A 26 -10.60 -4.83 -2.01
CA ALA A 26 -9.21 -5.30 -2.06
C ALA A 26 -8.90 -6.04 -3.38
N SER A 27 -9.77 -6.96 -3.80
CA SER A 27 -9.59 -7.71 -5.05
C SER A 27 -9.62 -6.81 -6.28
N THR A 28 -10.59 -5.88 -6.37
CA THR A 28 -10.68 -4.92 -7.48
C THR A 28 -9.45 -4.02 -7.52
N ALA A 29 -9.03 -3.46 -6.38
CA ALA A 29 -7.84 -2.61 -6.28
C ALA A 29 -6.58 -3.37 -6.74
N CYS A 30 -6.46 -4.64 -6.36
CA CYS A 30 -5.35 -5.49 -6.79
C CYS A 30 -5.37 -5.83 -8.27
N HIS A 31 -6.54 -6.15 -8.83
CA HIS A 31 -6.68 -6.40 -10.25
C HIS A 31 -6.29 -5.19 -11.10
N LEU A 32 -6.70 -3.98 -10.69
CA LEU A 32 -6.30 -2.73 -11.35
C LEU A 32 -4.78 -2.52 -11.34
N ARG A 33 -4.11 -2.84 -10.22
CA ARG A 33 -2.65 -2.73 -10.10
C ARG A 33 -1.91 -3.73 -10.98
N GLU A 34 -2.37 -4.97 -11.02
CA GLU A 34 -1.79 -6.02 -11.88
C GLU A 34 -1.95 -5.71 -13.36
N LEU A 35 -3.12 -5.21 -13.77
CA LEU A 35 -3.43 -4.91 -15.17
C LEU A 35 -2.68 -3.69 -15.71
N TYR A 36 -2.65 -2.61 -14.93
CA TYR A 36 -2.17 -1.31 -15.43
C TYR A 36 -0.76 -0.94 -14.96
N GLY A 37 -0.31 -1.51 -13.86
CA GLY A 37 1.02 -1.26 -13.29
C GLY A 37 1.20 0.16 -12.71
N CYS A 38 2.32 0.33 -11.99
CA CYS A 38 2.58 1.53 -11.18
C CYS A 38 2.77 2.84 -11.94
N LYS A 39 3.02 2.79 -13.25
CA LYS A 39 3.17 4.00 -14.08
C LYS A 39 1.82 4.57 -14.54
N ASN A 40 0.73 3.84 -14.36
CA ASN A 40 -0.58 4.26 -14.80
C ASN A 40 -1.20 5.29 -13.83
N SER A 41 -1.81 6.34 -14.35
CA SER A 41 -2.42 7.40 -13.55
C SER A 41 -3.61 6.93 -12.71
N LEU A 42 -4.33 5.89 -13.14
CA LEU A 42 -5.40 5.26 -12.36
C LEU A 42 -4.83 4.59 -11.11
N VAL A 43 -3.73 3.86 -11.24
CA VAL A 43 -3.06 3.21 -10.11
C VAL A 43 -2.50 4.25 -9.15
N ARG A 44 -1.92 5.35 -9.67
CA ARG A 44 -1.49 6.46 -8.83
C ARG A 44 -2.64 7.07 -8.03
N ARG A 45 -3.81 7.30 -8.65
CA ARG A 45 -5.00 7.80 -7.94
C ARG A 45 -5.51 6.83 -6.88
N LEU A 46 -5.45 5.53 -7.16
CA LEU A 46 -5.81 4.48 -6.20
C LEU A 46 -4.85 4.47 -5.01
N ASP A 47 -3.55 4.60 -5.25
CA ASP A 47 -2.54 4.70 -4.20
C ASP A 47 -2.73 5.98 -3.37
N GLU A 48 -3.02 7.12 -4.02
CA GLU A 48 -3.31 8.38 -3.33
C GLU A 48 -4.54 8.21 -2.44
N TYR A 49 -5.60 7.58 -2.94
CA TYR A 49 -6.79 7.32 -2.15
C TYR A 49 -6.51 6.40 -0.95
N GLU A 50 -5.74 5.33 -1.15
CA GLU A 50 -5.36 4.40 -0.08
C GLU A 50 -4.50 5.06 1.00
N ASN A 51 -3.59 5.96 0.61
CA ASN A 51 -2.68 6.66 1.51
C ASN A 51 -3.12 8.10 1.82
N HIS A 52 -4.44 8.34 1.90
CA HIS A 52 -5.04 9.61 2.33
C HIS A 52 -4.53 10.86 1.60
N GLY A 53 -4.29 10.76 0.29
CA GLY A 53 -3.90 11.83 -0.62
C GLY A 53 -2.40 12.09 -0.69
N VAL A 54 -1.57 11.37 0.07
CA VAL A 54 -0.12 11.58 0.11
C VAL A 54 0.58 10.34 -0.42
N ILE A 55 1.57 10.47 -1.30
CA ILE A 55 2.44 9.36 -1.70
C ILE A 55 3.87 9.67 -1.24
N PRO A 56 4.53 8.80 -0.46
CA PRO A 56 5.91 9.01 -0.07
C PRO A 56 6.80 9.05 -1.31
N SER A 57 7.68 10.05 -1.38
CA SER A 57 8.64 10.20 -2.48
C SER A 57 9.81 9.21 -2.41
N GLY A 58 9.94 8.48 -1.30
CA GLY A 58 11.03 7.56 -1.03
C GLY A 58 10.56 6.11 -0.80
N PRO A 59 11.50 5.22 -0.44
CA PRO A 59 11.19 3.84 -0.12
C PRO A 59 10.18 3.71 1.00
N ILE A 60 9.39 2.64 0.95
CA ILE A 60 8.47 2.26 2.01
C ILE A 60 9.15 1.23 2.90
N CYS A 61 9.31 1.55 4.17
CA CYS A 61 9.70 0.58 5.19
C CYS A 61 8.54 -0.39 5.43
N SER A 62 8.85 -1.67 5.61
CA SER A 62 7.85 -2.67 5.92
C SER A 62 8.38 -3.66 6.95
N GLU A 63 7.47 -4.22 7.75
CA GLU A 63 7.79 -5.25 8.75
C GLU A 63 7.69 -6.66 8.15
N LEU A 64 7.52 -6.79 6.83
CA LEU A 64 7.39 -8.08 6.17
C LEU A 64 8.69 -8.89 6.24
N PRO A 65 8.65 -10.15 6.71
CA PRO A 65 9.82 -11.02 6.68
C PRO A 65 10.41 -11.14 5.27
N GLY A 66 11.70 -10.84 5.14
CA GLY A 66 12.45 -10.90 3.88
C GLY A 66 12.26 -9.70 2.94
N ASN A 67 11.36 -8.75 3.24
CA ASN A 67 11.14 -7.55 2.43
C ASN A 67 11.07 -6.29 3.30
N PRO A 68 12.19 -5.86 3.91
CA PRO A 68 12.19 -4.72 4.85
C PRO A 68 11.93 -3.37 4.15
N PHE A 69 12.13 -3.29 2.84
CA PHE A 69 11.93 -2.06 2.06
C PHE A 69 11.33 -2.35 0.69
N PHE A 70 10.47 -1.44 0.24
CA PHE A 70 9.96 -1.39 -1.13
C PHE A 70 10.37 -0.08 -1.76
N HIS A 71 10.64 -0.09 -3.08
CA HIS A 71 11.12 1.09 -3.79
C HIS A 71 10.14 2.27 -3.74
N ASN A 72 8.83 2.00 -3.75
CA ASN A 72 7.77 3.00 -3.63
C ASN A 72 6.46 2.36 -3.10
N PHE A 73 5.47 3.20 -2.84
CA PHE A 73 4.16 2.78 -2.33
C PHE A 73 3.44 1.79 -3.25
N CYS A 74 3.45 2.02 -4.56
CA CYS A 74 2.82 1.11 -5.50
C CYS A 74 3.44 -0.31 -5.45
N ALA A 75 4.76 -0.42 -5.39
CA ALA A 75 5.44 -1.71 -5.30
C ALA A 75 5.07 -2.47 -4.02
N PHE A 76 4.96 -1.76 -2.89
CA PHE A 76 4.46 -2.32 -1.64
C PHE A 76 3.00 -2.80 -1.78
N SER A 77 2.12 -1.98 -2.36
CA SER A 77 0.72 -2.34 -2.61
C SER A 77 0.57 -3.55 -3.54
N LEU A 78 1.32 -3.59 -4.63
CA LEU A 78 1.32 -4.71 -5.57
C LEU A 78 1.83 -6.00 -4.91
N TYR A 79 2.88 -5.94 -4.09
CA TYR A 79 3.35 -7.10 -3.34
C TYR A 79 2.26 -7.68 -2.45
N ARG A 80 1.54 -6.83 -1.70
CA ARG A 80 0.41 -7.26 -0.86
C ARG A 80 -0.68 -7.95 -1.68
N CYS A 81 -0.94 -7.45 -2.89
CA CYS A 81 -1.88 -8.06 -3.83
C CYS A 81 -1.44 -9.46 -4.28
N ILE A 82 -0.21 -9.58 -4.80
CA ILE A 82 0.35 -10.85 -5.30
C ILE A 82 0.38 -11.91 -4.20
N MET A 83 0.77 -11.52 -2.99
CA MET A 83 0.85 -12.43 -1.85
C MET A 83 -0.50 -12.69 -1.18
N LYS A 84 -1.59 -12.08 -1.67
CA LYS A 84 -2.94 -12.08 -1.04
C LYS A 84 -2.90 -11.64 0.43
N LYS A 85 -1.94 -10.81 0.77
CA LYS A 85 -1.72 -10.27 2.10
C LYS A 85 -2.28 -8.84 2.17
N TYR A 86 -3.57 -8.69 1.90
CA TYR A 86 -4.21 -7.39 1.72
C TYR A 86 -4.11 -6.47 2.95
N PHE A 87 -4.12 -7.06 4.16
CA PHE A 87 -4.13 -6.35 5.45
C PHE A 87 -3.00 -6.87 6.36
N ILE A 88 -1.75 -6.72 5.95
CA ILE A 88 -0.63 -7.03 6.86
C ILE A 88 -0.46 -5.91 7.85
N LYS A 89 -0.71 -6.21 9.12
CA LYS A 89 -0.04 -5.61 10.25
C LYS A 89 0.85 -6.73 10.78
N VAL A 90 2.17 -6.58 10.68
CA VAL A 90 3.05 -7.57 11.33
C VAL A 90 3.09 -7.25 12.82
#